data_AF-A0A255P1Z0-F1
#
_entry.id   AF-A0A255P1Z0-F1
#
_cell.length_a   1.000
_cell.length_b   1.000
_cell.length_c   1.000
_cell.angle_alpha   90.00
_cell.angle_beta   90.00
_cell.angle_gamma   90.00
#
_symmetry.space_group_name_H-M   'P 1'
#
loop_
_entity.id
_entity.type
_entity.pdbx_description
1 polymer ?
#
loop_
_entity_poly.entity_id
_entity_poly.type
_entity_poly.pdbx_seq_one_letter_code
_entity_poly.pdbx_strand_id
1 'polypeptide(L)' 'MTTLWRQVLAALTDDTLDDDTRERIVARGAAQLAVRRAPEGEPPTADAVMDVAFHEFALLLTADQARTALREVRRG' A
#
# COMPACT_ATOMS: atom_id res chain seq x y z
N MET A 1 9.25 -6.64 15.96
CA MET A 1 8.13 -6.29 15.06
C MET A 1 8.43 -4.94 14.42
N THR A 2 8.86 -4.92 13.16
CA THR A 2 8.97 -3.67 12.39
C THR A 2 7.57 -3.20 12.00
N THR A 3 7.29 -1.91 12.13
CA THR A 3 6.02 -1.34 11.66
C THR A 3 5.98 -1.37 10.13
N LEU A 4 4.79 -1.51 9.53
CA LEU A 4 4.65 -1.54 8.06
C LEU A 4 5.33 -0.34 7.39
N TRP A 5 5.28 0.84 8.01
CA TRP A 5 5.97 2.04 7.53
C TRP A 5 7.49 1.86 7.41
N ARG A 6 8.13 1.17 8.37
CA ARG A 6 9.57 0.85 8.25
C ARG A 6 9.83 -0.13 7.11
N GLN A 7 8.91 -1.04 6.83
CA GLN A 7 9.04 -1.97 5.70
C GLN A 7 8.91 -1.23 4.36
N VAL A 8 7.97 -0.29 4.24
CA VAL A 8 7.83 0.56 3.04
C VAL A 8 9.09 1.38 2.81
N LEU A 9 9.59 2.07 3.85
CA LEU A 9 10.82 2.86 3.73
C LEU A 9 12.02 1.99 3.34
N ALA A 10 12.16 0.81 3.95
CA ALA A 10 13.23 -0.12 3.59
C ALA A 10 13.13 -0.56 2.12
N ALA A 11 11.94 -0.95 1.66
CA ALA A 11 11.72 -1.39 0.28
C ALA A 11 11.98 -0.28 -0.75
N LEU A 12 11.67 0.97 -0.44
CA LEU A 12 11.94 2.11 -1.33
C LEU A 12 13.43 2.42 -1.47
N THR A 13 14.25 2.06 -0.48
CA THR A 13 15.70 2.31 -0.46
C THR A 13 16.55 1.08 -0.78
N ASP A 14 15.92 -0.08 -0.96
CA ASP A 14 16.62 -1.34 -1.20
C ASP A 14 16.75 -1.59 -2.71
N ASP A 15 17.93 -1.31 -3.27
CA ASP A 15 18.22 -1.52 -4.69
C ASP A 15 18.43 -3.00 -5.07
N THR A 16 18.41 -3.91 -4.09
CA THR A 16 18.53 -5.36 -4.32
C THR A 16 17.18 -6.07 -4.42
N LEU A 17 16.10 -5.37 -4.06
CA LEU A 17 14.76 -5.89 -4.08
C LEU A 17 14.18 -5.88 -5.51
N ASP A 18 13.60 -7.00 -5.93
CA ASP A 18 12.86 -7.06 -7.19
C ASP A 18 11.63 -6.15 -7.16
N ASP A 19 11.25 -5.66 -8.34
CA ASP A 19 10.16 -4.70 -8.50
C ASP A 19 8.83 -5.26 -7.98
N ASP A 20 8.50 -6.52 -8.26
CA ASP A 20 7.25 -7.14 -7.79
C ASP A 20 7.13 -7.14 -6.26
N THR A 21 8.23 -7.46 -5.57
CA THR A 21 8.28 -7.44 -4.11
C THR A 21 8.21 -6.02 -3.58
N ARG A 22 8.88 -5.06 -4.23
CA ARG A 22 8.86 -3.63 -3.88
C ARG A 22 7.43 -3.10 -3.98
N GLU A 23 6.80 -3.31 -5.12
CA GLU A 23 5.44 -2.88 -5.41
C GLU A 23 4.44 -3.48 -4.43
N ARG A 24 4.58 -4.76 -4.08
CA ARG A 24 3.70 -5.42 -3.10
C ARG A 24 3.81 -4.77 -1.71
N ILE A 25 5.02 -4.47 -1.25
CA ILE A 25 5.24 -3.80 0.04
C ILE A 25 4.66 -2.39 0.03
N VAL A 26 4.91 -1.63 -1.04
CA VAL A 26 4.39 -0.26 -1.21
C VAL A 26 2.86 -0.27 -1.31
N ALA A 27 2.26 -1.19 -2.07
CA ALA A 27 0.81 -1.33 -2.20
C ALA A 27 0.14 -1.62 -0.85
N ARG A 28 0.76 -2.45 -0.02
CA ARG A 28 0.28 -2.70 1.35
C ARG A 28 0.38 -1.44 2.21
N GLY A 29 1.47 -0.68 2.08
CA GLY A 29 1.64 0.63 2.72
C GLY A 29 0.54 1.62 2.32
N ALA A 30 0.27 1.75 1.02
CA ALA A 30 -0.79 2.58 0.47
C ALA A 30 -2.17 2.17 0.99
N ALA A 31 -2.46 0.87 1.02
CA ALA A 31 -3.72 0.34 1.56
C ALA A 31 -3.89 0.68 3.06
N GLN A 32 -2.83 0.56 3.87
CA GLN A 32 -2.91 0.93 5.27
C GLN A 32 -3.12 2.44 5.47
N LEU A 33 -2.48 3.27 4.64
CA LEU A 33 -2.67 4.72 4.70
C LEU A 33 -4.08 5.13 4.25
N ALA A 34 -4.61 4.48 3.21
CA ALA A 34 -6.00 4.68 2.77
C ALA A 34 -7.01 4.31 3.86
N VAL A 35 -6.81 3.19 4.57
CA VAL A 35 -7.63 2.82 5.74
C VAL A 35 -7.61 3.92 6.81
N ARG A 36 -6.44 4.49 7.11
CA ARG A 36 -6.30 5.53 8.14
C ARG A 36 -6.89 6.87 7.74
N ARG A 37 -6.93 7.18 6.44
CA ARG A 37 -7.48 8.42 5.89
C ARG A 37 -8.97 8.32 5.57
N ALA A 38 -9.54 7.11 5.55
CA ALA A 38 -10.96 6.91 5.28
C ALA A 38 -11.81 7.61 6.36
N PRO A 39 -12.93 8.24 5.97
CA PRO A 39 -13.90 8.77 6.92
C PRO A 39 -14.35 7.70 7.92
N GLU A 40 -14.66 8.09 9.16
CA GLU A 40 -15.18 7.16 10.15
C GLU A 40 -16.45 6.46 9.64
N GLY A 41 -16.43 5.13 9.66
CA GLY A 41 -17.55 4.30 9.19
C GLY A 41 -17.55 4.01 7.69
N GLU A 42 -16.64 4.59 6.91
CA GLU A 42 -16.53 4.30 5.47
C GLU A 42 -15.37 3.33 5.18
N PRO A 43 -15.63 2.20 4.49
CA PRO A 43 -14.56 1.30 4.10
C PRO A 43 -13.72 1.93 2.97
N PRO A 44 -12.37 1.84 3.04
CA PRO A 44 -11.53 2.33 1.96
C PRO A 44 -11.77 1.53 0.67
N THR A 45 -11.76 2.23 -0.45
CA THR A 45 -11.95 1.70 -1.80
C THR A 45 -10.61 1.37 -2.46
N ALA A 46 -10.65 0.54 -3.51
CA ALA A 46 -9.46 0.25 -4.30
C ALA A 46 -8.91 1.52 -4.97
N ASP A 47 -9.79 2.43 -5.42
CA ASP A 47 -9.40 3.70 -6.03
C ASP A 47 -8.65 4.59 -5.03
N ALA A 48 -9.09 4.66 -3.78
CA ALA A 48 -8.37 5.39 -2.72
C ALA A 48 -6.97 4.82 -2.47
N VAL A 49 -6.78 3.51 -2.61
CA VAL A 49 -5.44 2.90 -2.51
C VAL A 49 -4.57 3.26 -3.72
N MET A 50 -5.14 3.27 -4.92
CA MET A 50 -4.45 3.69 -6.14
C MET A 50 -4.02 5.16 -6.05
N ASP A 51 -4.91 6.04 -5.60
CA ASP A 51 -4.63 7.47 -5.41
C ASP A 51 -3.49 7.67 -4.42
N VAL A 52 -3.53 6.96 -3.27
CA VAL A 52 -2.44 7.02 -2.29
C VAL A 52 -1.13 6.49 -2.87
N ALA A 53 -1.16 5.35 -3.58
CA ALA A 53 0.04 4.76 -4.17
C ALA A 53 0.72 5.72 -5.15
N PHE A 54 -0.08 6.36 -5.98
CA PHE A 54 0.39 7.33 -6.95
C PHE A 54 0.93 8.60 -6.29
N HIS A 55 0.15 9.23 -5.41
CA HIS A 55 0.50 10.53 -4.85
C HIS A 55 1.60 10.48 -3.78
N GLU A 56 1.67 9.40 -3.00
CA GLU A 56 2.61 9.32 -1.87
C GLU A 56 3.87 8.51 -2.22
N PHE A 57 3.78 7.59 -3.18
CA PHE A 57 4.87 6.67 -3.50
C PHE A 57 5.25 6.64 -4.99
N ALA A 58 4.61 7.48 -5.83
CA ALA A 58 4.83 7.51 -7.28
C ALA A 58 4.65 6.14 -7.96
N LEU A 59 3.80 5.27 -7.39
CA LEU A 59 3.56 3.92 -7.89
C LEU A 59 2.18 3.82 -8.55
N LEU A 60 2.16 3.35 -9.80
CA LEU A 60 0.92 3.05 -10.51
C LEU A 60 0.47 1.62 -10.21
N LEU A 61 -0.60 1.47 -9.44
CA LEU A 61 -1.21 0.17 -9.18
C LEU A 61 -2.32 -0.14 -10.17
N THR A 62 -2.43 -1.40 -10.53
CA THR A 62 -3.66 -1.94 -11.10
C THR A 62 -4.75 -2.05 -10.03
N ALA A 63 -6.01 -2.06 -10.47
CA ALA A 63 -7.15 -2.27 -9.58
C ALA A 63 -7.08 -3.63 -8.84
N ASP A 64 -6.46 -4.66 -9.43
CA ASP A 64 -6.30 -5.95 -8.76
C ASP A 64 -5.24 -5.91 -7.64
N GLN A 65 -4.10 -5.26 -7.88
CA GLN A 65 -3.08 -5.03 -6.85
C GLN A 65 -3.67 -4.25 -5.67
N ALA A 66 -4.43 -3.18 -5.94
CA ALA A 66 -5.09 -2.38 -4.91
C ALA A 66 -6.11 -3.19 -4.09
N ARG A 67 -6.97 -3.99 -4.74
CA ARG A 67 -7.92 -4.88 -4.06
C ARG A 67 -7.20 -5.95 -3.22
N THR A 68 -6.10 -6.50 -3.74
CA THR A 68 -5.30 -7.49 -3.03
C THR A 68 -4.66 -6.88 -1.78
N ALA A 69 -4.04 -5.71 -1.88
CA ALA A 69 -3.48 -4.99 -0.74
C ALA A 69 -4.53 -4.68 0.34
N LEU A 70 -5.74 -4.24 -0.05
CA LEU A 70 -6.84 -4.03 0.90
C LEU A 70 -7.26 -5.31 1.63
N ARG A 71 -7.31 -6.44 0.90
CA ARG A 71 -7.64 -7.74 1.51
C ARG A 71 -6.58 -8.19 2.50
N GLU A 72 -5.31 -7.89 2.26
CA GLU A 72 -4.20 -8.22 3.17
C GLU A 72 -4.25 -7.36 4.43
N VAL A 73 -4.49 -6.06 4.31
CA VAL A 73 -4.59 -5.15 5.47
C VAL A 73 -5.78 -5.50 6.36
N ARG A 74 -6.89 -6.00 5.81
CA ARG A 74 -8.05 -6.46 6.61
C ARG A 74 -7.81 -7.76 7.37
N ARG A 75 -6.80 -8.54 7.00
CA ARG A 75 -6.50 -9.86 7.60
C ARG A 75 -5.37 -9.84 8.63
N GLY A 76 -4.58 -8.77 8.68
CA GLY A 76 -3.47 -8.60 9.62
C GLY A 76 -3.82 -7.62 10.72
#